data_AF-A0A1L8MDG2-F1
#
_entry.id   AF-A0A1L8MDG2-F1
#
_cell.length_a   1.000
_cell.length_b   1.000
_cell.length_c   1.000
_cell.angle_alpha   90.00
_cell.angle_beta   90.00
_cell.angle_gamma   90.00
#
_symmetry.space_group_name_H-M   'P 1'
#
loop_
_entity.id
_entity.type
_entity.pdbx_description
1 polymer ?
#
loop_
_entity_poly.entity_id
_entity_poly.type
_entity_poly.pdbx_seq_one_letter_code
_entity_poly.pdbx_strand_id
1 'polypeptide(L)'
;MSWELKSIEALFKEHDDFVATREENCLLIANQDGIDAWLAISGEQIIVESLLFAASEVKDKPALDHEILSTHMVFPLTTVGISNVGGEEYYTAFGALSAQSKAESIVIEVETLFQNVASFLDAYETHLN
;
A
#
# COMPACT_ATOMS: atom_id res chain seq x y z
N MET A 1 -13.41 12.54 -14.80
CA MET A 1 -12.16 13.32 -14.66
C MET A 1 -11.01 12.36 -14.80
N SER A 2 -9.88 12.77 -15.37
CA SER A 2 -8.66 11.97 -15.41
C SER A 2 -7.72 12.55 -14.36
N TRP A 3 -7.27 11.71 -13.42
CA TRP A 3 -6.29 12.11 -12.42
C TRP A 3 -4.90 12.22 -13.04
N GLU A 4 -4.11 13.17 -12.55
CA GLU A 4 -2.68 13.28 -12.80
C GLU A 4 -1.95 13.18 -11.45
N LEU A 5 -0.70 12.70 -11.44
CA LEU A 5 0.06 12.63 -10.18
C LEU A 5 0.13 13.98 -9.47
N LYS A 6 0.23 15.08 -10.23
CA LYS A 6 0.22 16.44 -9.69
C LYS A 6 -1.09 16.80 -8.98
N SER A 7 -2.24 16.37 -9.50
CA SER A 7 -3.53 16.67 -8.85
C SER A 7 -3.78 15.79 -7.63
N ILE A 8 -3.31 14.53 -7.65
CA ILE A 8 -3.32 13.67 -6.46
C ILE A 8 -2.35 14.19 -5.38
N GLU A 9 -1.16 14.67 -5.76
CA GLU A 9 -0.20 15.30 -4.84
C GLU A 9 -0.82 16.52 -4.15
N ALA A 10 -1.51 17.37 -4.92
CA ALA A 10 -2.21 18.53 -4.38
C ALA A 10 -3.33 18.12 -3.42
N LEU A 11 -4.10 17.10 -3.79
CA LEU A 11 -5.15 16.52 -2.94
C LEU A 11 -4.58 16.09 -1.58
N PHE A 12 -3.53 15.27 -1.54
CA PHE A 12 -2.97 14.82 -0.27
C PHE A 12 -2.37 15.95 0.57
N LYS A 13 -1.87 17.02 -0.04
CA LYS A 13 -1.38 18.21 0.70
C LYS A 13 -2.50 19.00 1.39
N GLU A 14 -3.76 18.77 1.05
CA GLU A 14 -4.91 19.34 1.75
C GLU A 14 -5.28 18.56 3.02
N HIS A 15 -4.66 17.41 3.26
CA HIS A 15 -4.87 16.55 4.43
C HIS A 15 -3.62 16.54 5.32
N ASP A 16 -3.77 16.98 6.57
CA ASP A 16 -2.67 17.06 7.55
C ASP A 16 -2.07 15.69 7.93
N ASP A 17 -2.75 14.60 7.57
CA ASP A 17 -2.35 13.22 7.89
C ASP A 17 -1.36 12.63 6.89
N PHE A 18 -1.12 13.29 5.75
CA PHE A 18 -0.25 12.79 4.70
C PHE A 18 0.87 13.76 4.32
N VAL A 19 2.05 13.20 4.04
CA VAL A 19 3.13 13.89 3.35
C VAL A 19 3.32 13.23 2.00
N ALA A 20 3.03 13.96 0.92
CA ALA A 20 3.20 13.48 -0.45
C ALA A 20 4.39 14.14 -1.14
N THR A 21 5.32 13.31 -1.62
CA THR A 21 6.49 13.70 -2.42
C THR A 21 6.37 13.08 -3.80
N ARG A 22 6.61 13.88 -4.85
CA ARG A 22 6.53 13.41 -6.23
C ARG A 22 7.88 12.88 -6.70
N GLU A 23 7.87 11.65 -7.21
CA GLU A 23 8.97 11.01 -7.94
C GLU A 23 8.66 10.98 -9.45
N GLU A 24 9.57 10.49 -10.30
CA GLU A 24 9.41 10.55 -11.77
C GLU A 24 8.08 9.97 -12.27
N ASN A 25 7.66 8.81 -11.75
CA ASN A 25 6.46 8.08 -12.23
C ASN A 25 5.47 7.70 -11.12
N CYS A 26 5.67 8.16 -9.89
CA CYS A 26 4.82 7.84 -8.75
C CYS A 26 4.84 8.97 -7.70
N LEU A 27 3.97 8.84 -6.69
CA LEU A 27 4.02 9.61 -5.45
C LEU A 27 4.50 8.69 -4.33
N LEU A 28 5.46 9.17 -3.54
CA LEU A 28 5.74 8.63 -2.22
C LEU A 28 4.86 9.36 -1.21
N ILE A 29 4.05 8.60 -0.47
CA ILE A 29 3.09 9.09 0.51
C ILE A 29 3.49 8.50 1.86
N ALA A 30 3.67 9.35 2.87
CA ALA A 30 3.90 8.91 4.24
C ALA A 30 2.71 9.32 5.12
N ASN A 31 2.29 8.44 6.03
CA ASN A 31 1.34 8.80 7.09
C ASN A 31 2.06 9.26 8.36
N GLN A 32 1.29 9.68 9.38
CA GLN A 32 1.85 10.14 10.67
C GLN A 32 2.53 9.04 11.50
N ASP A 33 2.23 7.76 11.21
CA ASP A 33 2.79 6.60 11.91
C ASP A 33 4.14 6.15 11.31
N GLY A 34 4.62 6.82 10.26
CA GLY A 34 5.88 6.51 9.58
C GLY A 34 5.77 5.35 8.59
N ILE A 35 4.56 5.03 8.14
CA ILE A 35 4.33 4.06 7.06
C ILE A 35 4.39 4.80 5.72
N ASP A 36 5.19 4.27 4.81
CA ASP A 36 5.35 4.78 3.45
C ASP A 36 4.57 3.94 2.43
N ALA A 37 3.93 4.60 1.48
CA ALA A 37 3.26 3.98 0.35
C ALA A 37 3.62 4.67 -0.97
N TRP A 38 3.69 3.88 -2.04
CA TRP A 38 3.89 4.35 -3.40
C TRP A 38 2.57 4.33 -4.15
N LEU A 39 2.19 5.47 -4.73
CA LEU A 39 1.01 5.61 -5.58
C LEU A 39 1.41 5.89 -7.02
N ALA A 40 0.88 5.09 -7.94
CA ALA A 40 1.06 5.27 -9.38
C ALA A 40 -0.29 5.23 -10.11
N ILE A 41 -0.36 5.91 -11.25
CA ILE A 41 -1.51 5.82 -12.16
C ILE A 41 -1.13 4.89 -13.30
N SER A 42 -1.87 3.79 -13.46
CA SER A 42 -1.62 2.77 -14.48
C SER A 42 -2.89 2.51 -15.28
N GLY A 43 -2.97 3.11 -16.47
CA GLY A 43 -4.16 3.03 -17.33
C GLY A 43 -5.41 3.59 -16.64
N GLU A 44 -6.39 2.72 -16.40
CA GLU A 44 -7.66 3.09 -15.75
C GLU A 44 -7.64 2.87 -14.23
N GLN A 45 -6.48 2.57 -13.66
CA GLN A 45 -6.33 2.28 -12.24
C GLN A 45 -5.34 3.25 -11.58
N ILE A 46 -5.61 3.56 -10.32
CA ILE A 46 -4.65 4.13 -9.38
C ILE A 46 -4.23 2.97 -8.49
N ILE A 47 -2.94 2.68 -8.45
CA ILE A 47 -2.36 1.61 -7.64
C ILE A 47 -1.63 2.28 -6.49
N VAL A 48 -1.88 1.81 -5.27
CA VAL A 48 -1.14 2.20 -4.07
C VAL A 48 -0.59 0.95 -3.40
N GLU A 49 0.68 0.96 -3.02
CA GLU A 49 1.32 -0.16 -2.33
C GLU A 49 2.26 0.29 -1.22
N SER A 50 2.40 -0.53 -0.19
CA SER A 50 3.34 -0.35 0.92
C SER A 50 4.09 -1.66 1.14
N LEU A 51 5.40 -1.59 1.29
CA LEU A 51 6.19 -2.75 1.69
C LEU A 51 5.84 -3.13 3.14
N LEU A 52 5.82 -4.43 3.42
CA LEU A 52 5.65 -4.96 4.77
C LEU A 52 7.01 -5.35 5.36
N PHE A 53 7.63 -6.41 4.81
CA PHE A 53 8.92 -6.93 5.24
C PHE A 53 9.55 -7.75 4.13
N ALA A 54 10.88 -7.93 4.18
CA ALA A 54 11.57 -8.73 3.20
C ALA A 54 11.17 -10.18 3.36
N ALA A 55 11.00 -10.86 2.23
CA ALA A 55 10.64 -12.27 2.22
C ALA A 55 11.78 -13.14 2.83
N SER A 56 13.01 -12.61 2.88
CA SER A 56 14.17 -13.20 3.55
C SER A 56 14.04 -13.23 5.08
N GLU A 57 13.19 -12.38 5.66
CA GLU A 57 12.95 -12.28 7.11
C GLU A 57 11.94 -13.32 7.60
N VAL A 58 11.19 -13.96 6.70
CA VAL A 58 10.12 -14.92 7.05
C VAL A 58 10.69 -16.30 7.36
N LYS A 59 10.40 -16.82 8.55
CA LYS A 59 10.91 -18.12 9.04
C LYS A 59 10.29 -19.34 8.34
N ASP A 60 8.99 -19.26 8.00
CA ASP A 60 8.22 -20.30 7.32
C ASP A 60 7.26 -19.65 6.32
N LYS A 61 7.76 -19.45 5.09
CA LYS A 61 7.00 -18.85 3.99
C LYS A 61 5.71 -19.62 3.68
N PRO A 62 5.71 -20.96 3.49
CA PRO A 62 4.47 -21.70 3.23
C PRO A 62 3.39 -21.49 4.29
N ALA A 63 3.76 -21.40 5.57
CA ALA A 63 2.80 -21.13 6.64
C ALA A 63 2.20 -19.71 6.53
N LEU A 64 3.03 -18.69 6.33
CA LEU A 64 2.57 -17.31 6.16
C LEU A 64 1.71 -17.14 4.89
N ASP A 65 2.13 -17.71 3.77
CA ASP A 65 1.37 -17.66 2.51
C ASP A 65 -0.02 -18.28 2.67
N HIS A 66 -0.12 -19.41 3.39
CA HIS A 66 -1.40 -20.04 3.68
C HIS A 66 -2.28 -19.16 4.57
N GLU A 67 -1.70 -18.51 5.57
CA GLU A 67 -2.41 -17.61 6.47
C GLU A 67 -2.93 -16.37 5.72
N ILE A 68 -2.08 -15.73 4.91
CA ILE A 68 -2.47 -14.60 4.05
C ILE A 68 -3.65 -14.99 3.16
N LEU A 69 -3.57 -16.13 2.47
CA LEU A 69 -4.64 -16.59 1.58
C LEU A 69 -5.93 -16.92 2.33
N SER A 70 -5.81 -17.42 3.56
CA SER A 70 -6.96 -17.77 4.40
C SER A 70 -7.61 -16.57 5.07
N THR A 71 -6.86 -15.48 5.26
CA THR A 71 -7.30 -14.26 5.97
C THR A 71 -7.55 -13.07 5.04
N HIS A 72 -7.26 -13.17 3.75
CA HIS A 72 -7.41 -12.09 2.77
C HIS A 72 -8.78 -11.38 2.81
N MET A 73 -9.88 -12.10 3.09
CA MET A 73 -11.22 -11.50 3.12
C MET A 73 -11.54 -10.73 4.41
N VAL A 74 -10.63 -10.76 5.39
CA VAL A 74 -10.79 -10.07 6.68
C VAL A 74 -10.39 -8.60 6.57
N PHE A 75 -9.43 -8.28 5.70
CA PHE A 75 -8.91 -6.93 5.50
C PHE A 75 -9.50 -6.33 4.23
N PRO A 76 -10.48 -5.42 4.32
CA PRO A 76 -11.13 -4.86 3.15
C PRO A 76 -10.16 -3.95 2.40
N LEU A 77 -10.29 -3.89 1.06
CA LEU A 77 -9.61 -2.91 0.19
C LEU A 77 -8.09 -3.01 0.14
N THR A 78 -7.48 -4.02 0.76
CA THR A 78 -6.03 -4.25 0.70
C THR A 78 -5.73 -5.72 0.49
N THR A 79 -4.91 -6.00 -0.51
CA THR A 79 -4.42 -7.35 -0.83
C THR A 79 -2.96 -7.44 -0.47
N VAL A 80 -2.51 -8.59 0.02
CA VAL A 80 -1.09 -8.87 0.20
C VAL A 80 -0.57 -9.63 -1.01
N GLY A 81 0.58 -9.21 -1.52
CA GLY A 81 1.30 -9.84 -2.62
C GLY A 81 2.81 -9.89 -2.35
N ILE A 82 3.57 -10.30 -3.37
CA ILE A 82 5.02 -10.26 -3.36
C ILE A 82 5.49 -9.33 -4.47
N SER A 83 6.31 -8.34 -4.12
CA SER A 83 7.00 -7.45 -5.07
C SER A 83 8.50 -7.73 -5.06
N ASN A 84 9.18 -7.45 -6.18
CA ASN A 84 10.64 -7.51 -6.24
C ASN A 84 11.21 -6.10 -6.31
N VAL A 85 11.99 -5.72 -5.30
CA VAL A 85 12.61 -4.40 -5.18
C VAL A 85 14.12 -4.60 -5.10
N GLY A 86 14.85 -4.09 -6.10
CA GLY A 86 16.30 -4.18 -6.11
C GLY A 86 16.87 -5.61 -6.15
N GLY A 87 16.09 -6.60 -6.62
CA GLY A 87 16.48 -8.01 -6.63
C GLY A 87 16.09 -8.79 -5.37
N GLU A 88 15.51 -8.14 -4.37
CA GLU A 88 14.99 -8.78 -3.16
C GLU A 88 13.46 -8.84 -3.21
N GLU A 89 12.89 -9.94 -2.74
CA GLU A 89 11.43 -10.11 -2.63
C GLU A 89 10.94 -9.51 -1.33
N TYR A 90 9.84 -8.78 -1.38
CA TYR A 90 9.14 -8.23 -0.23
C TYR A 90 7.69 -8.67 -0.25
N TYR A 91 7.13 -8.97 0.92
CA TYR A 91 5.69 -8.97 1.08
C TYR A 91 5.22 -7.51 0.99
N THR A 92 4.20 -7.25 0.19
CA THR A 92 3.66 -5.90 -0.07
C THR A 92 2.16 -5.92 0.15
N ALA A 93 1.64 -4.87 0.77
CA ALA A 93 0.22 -4.60 0.86
C ALA A 93 -0.14 -3.61 -0.24
N PHE A 94 -1.08 -3.94 -1.11
CA PHE A 94 -1.50 -3.07 -2.20
C PHE A 94 -3.01 -2.97 -2.36
N GLY A 95 -3.45 -1.83 -2.88
CA GLY A 95 -4.83 -1.54 -3.26
C GLY A 95 -4.87 -0.97 -4.68
N ALA A 96 -5.98 -1.22 -5.38
CA ALA A 96 -6.24 -0.66 -6.69
C ALA A 96 -7.59 0.04 -6.70
N LEU A 97 -7.59 1.31 -7.07
CA LEU A 97 -8.76 2.16 -7.20
C LEU A 97 -8.99 2.48 -8.68
N SER A 98 -10.24 2.76 -9.05
CA SER A 98 -10.51 3.31 -10.37
C SER A 98 -9.85 4.69 -10.53
N ALA A 99 -9.24 4.96 -11.69
CA ALA A 99 -8.81 6.31 -12.07
C ALA A 99 -10.00 7.28 -12.31
N GLN A 100 -11.23 6.82 -12.13
CA GLN A 100 -12.45 7.63 -12.12
C GLN A 100 -12.99 7.86 -10.70
N SER A 101 -12.32 7.34 -9.67
CA SER A 101 -12.69 7.54 -8.27
C SER A 101 -12.74 9.02 -7.91
N LYS A 102 -13.63 9.37 -6.99
CA LYS A 102 -13.74 10.72 -6.44
C LYS A 102 -12.55 11.00 -5.53
N ALA A 103 -12.26 12.28 -5.29
CA ALA A 103 -11.16 12.71 -4.43
C ALA A 103 -11.28 12.08 -3.04
N GLU A 104 -12.48 12.11 -2.46
CA GLU A 104 -12.75 11.57 -1.14
C GLU A 104 -12.55 10.05 -1.10
N SER A 105 -12.91 9.34 -2.18
CA SER A 105 -12.69 7.89 -2.28
C SER A 105 -11.20 7.55 -2.32
N ILE A 106 -10.40 8.32 -3.07
CA ILE A 106 -8.94 8.12 -3.13
C ILE A 106 -8.32 8.26 -1.74
N VAL A 107 -8.71 9.31 -1.01
CA VAL A 107 -8.21 9.57 0.34
C VAL A 107 -8.60 8.44 1.29
N ILE A 108 -9.87 8.04 1.32
CA ILE A 108 -10.38 6.97 2.20
C ILE A 108 -9.65 5.65 1.93
N GLU A 109 -9.45 5.30 0.67
CA GLU A 109 -8.82 4.03 0.30
C GLU A 109 -7.32 4.01 0.62
N VAL A 110 -6.60 5.14 0.45
CA VAL A 110 -5.19 5.26 0.88
C VAL A 110 -5.07 5.22 2.41
N GLU A 111 -5.96 5.90 3.14
CA GLU A 111 -6.00 5.82 4.61
C GLU A 111 -6.28 4.40 5.09
N THR A 112 -7.24 3.71 4.45
CA THR A 112 -7.58 2.31 4.76
C THR A 112 -6.38 1.41 4.51
N LEU A 113 -5.63 1.63 3.43
CA LEU A 113 -4.40 0.88 3.15
C LEU A 113 -3.39 1.05 4.29
N PHE A 114 -3.15 2.28 4.77
CA PHE A 114 -2.23 2.51 5.89
C PHE A 114 -2.67 1.78 7.17
N GLN A 115 -3.96 1.84 7.51
CA GLN A 115 -4.52 1.14 8.66
C GLN A 115 -4.35 -0.39 8.55
N ASN A 116 -4.56 -0.93 7.35
CA ASN A 116 -4.37 -2.35 7.08
C ASN A 116 -2.88 -2.75 7.12
N VAL A 117 -1.97 -1.92 6.61
CA VAL A 117 -0.52 -2.15 6.68
C VAL A 117 -0.07 -2.30 8.14
N ALA A 118 -0.45 -1.37 9.02
CA ALA A 118 -0.15 -1.48 10.44
C ALA A 118 -0.67 -2.82 11.02
N SER A 119 -1.91 -3.18 10.68
CA SER A 119 -2.52 -4.44 11.13
C SER A 119 -1.81 -5.68 10.59
N PHE A 120 -1.32 -5.66 9.35
CA PHE A 120 -0.56 -6.77 8.76
C PHE A 120 0.81 -6.93 9.39
N LEU A 121 1.51 -5.83 9.67
CA LEU A 121 2.80 -5.85 10.35
C LEU A 121 2.67 -6.51 11.73
N ASP A 122 1.66 -6.10 12.50
CA ASP A 122 1.36 -6.69 13.81
C ASP A 122 0.96 -8.18 13.70
N ALA A 123 0.07 -8.52 12.75
CA ALA A 123 -0.43 -9.89 12.61
C ALA A 123 0.68 -10.87 12.21
N TYR A 124 1.57 -10.46 11.31
CA TYR A 124 2.60 -11.32 10.74
C TYR A 124 3.95 -11.26 11.46
N GLU A 125 4.11 -10.38 12.47
CA GLU A 125 5.33 -10.27 13.29
C GLU A 125 5.79 -11.65 13.80
N THR A 126 4.84 -12.49 14.22
CA THR A 126 5.15 -13.82 14.75
C THR A 126 5.77 -14.76 13.70
N HIS A 127 5.70 -14.45 12.41
CA HIS A 127 6.31 -15.22 11.31
C HIS A 127 7.73 -14.78 10.96
N LEU A 128 8.24 -13.69 11.57
CA LEU A 128 9.55 -13.12 11.27
C LEU A 128 10.64 -13.66 12.20
N ASN A 129 11.90 -13.50 11.80
CA ASN A 129 13.11 -13.92 12.55
C ASN A 129 13.66 -12.84 13.46
#